data_AF-A0A920RF28-F1
#
_entry.id   AF-A0A920RF28-F1
#
_cell.length_a   1.000
_cell.length_b   1.000
_cell.length_c   1.000
_cell.angle_alpha   90.00
_cell.angle_beta   90.00
_cell.angle_gamma   90.00
#
_symmetry.space_group_name_H-M   'P 1'
#
loop_
_entity.id
_entity.type
_entity.pdbx_description
1 polymer ?
#
loop_
_entity_poly.entity_id
_entity_poly.type
_entity_poly.pdbx_seq_one_letter_code
_entity_poly.pdbx_strand_id
1 'polypeptide(L)'
;MPSEPTHPINETDPIIAPLVGRARAAMAAFKNADQARVDEVVTALAWSVYCPDNARALAETAVRDTGLGNVADKIKRTKEKPLAPARPDAGAHRWPARR
;
A
#
# COMPACT_ATOMS: atom_id res chain seq x y z
N MET A 1 30.47 17.56 24.79
CA MET A 1 29.32 16.92 24.14
C MET A 1 29.78 16.45 22.78
N PRO A 2 29.95 15.15 22.52
CA PRO A 2 30.27 14.69 21.17
C PRO A 2 29.12 15.08 20.25
N SER A 3 29.45 15.83 19.19
CA SER A 3 28.53 16.23 18.13
C SER A 3 27.88 15.00 17.51
N GLU A 4 26.56 15.00 17.52
CA GLU A 4 25.72 13.99 16.88
C GLU A 4 26.15 13.79 15.42
N PRO A 5 26.30 12.55 14.92
CA PRO A 5 26.59 12.34 13.51
C PRO A 5 25.43 12.95 12.72
N THR A 6 25.73 13.98 11.93
CA THR A 6 24.80 14.53 10.95
C THR A 6 24.39 13.40 10.03
N HIS A 7 23.23 12.78 10.30
CA HIS A 7 22.62 11.84 9.38
C HIS A 7 22.42 12.62 8.07
N PRO A 8 22.96 12.15 6.94
CA PRO A 8 22.82 12.84 5.67
C PRO A 8 21.39 12.60 5.16
N ILE A 9 20.42 13.30 5.77
CA ILE A 9 19.04 13.37 5.26
C ILE A 9 18.87 14.49 4.23
N ASN A 10 19.94 15.22 3.90
CA ASN A 10 19.84 16.48 3.16
C ASN A 10 20.66 16.56 1.87
N GLU A 11 20.71 15.49 1.10
CA GLU A 11 21.06 15.61 -0.31
C GLU A 11 20.01 14.87 -1.12
N THR A 12 19.43 15.59 -2.08
CA THR A 12 18.32 15.13 -2.90
C THR A 12 18.80 13.99 -3.77
N ASP A 13 18.71 12.79 -3.21
CA ASP A 13 19.11 11.53 -3.84
C ASP A 13 18.38 11.42 -5.20
N PRO A 14 19.09 11.15 -6.32
CA PRO A 14 18.50 11.05 -7.65
C PRO A 14 17.33 10.07 -7.73
N ILE A 15 17.15 9.18 -6.76
CA ILE A 15 16.00 8.27 -6.63
C ILE A 15 14.84 8.92 -5.87
N ILE A 16 15.09 9.68 -4.80
CA ILE A 16 14.06 10.21 -3.90
C ILE A 16 13.29 11.36 -4.55
N ALA A 17 13.99 12.32 -5.14
CA ALA A 17 13.38 13.49 -5.78
C ALA A 17 12.30 13.13 -6.82
N PRO A 18 12.57 12.24 -7.80
CA PRO A 18 11.56 11.87 -8.78
C PRO A 18 10.41 11.06 -8.17
N LEU A 19 10.65 10.23 -7.15
CA LEU A 19 9.58 9.52 -6.45
C LEU A 19 8.61 10.50 -5.77
N VAL A 20 9.15 11.50 -5.06
CA VAL A 20 8.33 12.54 -4.42
C VAL A 20 7.58 13.37 -5.47
N GLY A 21 8.23 13.72 -6.60
CA GLY A 21 7.59 14.42 -7.71
C GLY A 21 6.38 13.66 -8.27
N ARG A 22 6.55 12.35 -8.53
CA ARG A 22 5.47 11.47 -9.00
C ARG A 22 4.32 11.36 -7.99
N ALA A 23 4.63 11.22 -6.70
CA ALA A 23 3.63 11.17 -5.65
C ALA A 23 2.81 12.47 -5.59
N ARG A 24 3.46 13.64 -5.67
CA ARG A 24 2.78 14.94 -5.69
C ARG A 24 1.88 15.12 -6.91
N ALA A 25 2.32 14.71 -8.09
CA ALA A 25 1.51 14.75 -9.30
C ALA A 25 0.26 13.86 -9.19
N ALA A 26 0.40 12.64 -8.65
CA ALA A 26 -0.72 11.74 -8.42
C ALA A 26 -1.73 12.32 -7.40
N MET A 27 -1.24 12.89 -6.29
CA MET A 27 -2.10 13.56 -5.29
C MET A 27 -2.83 14.77 -5.88
N ALA A 28 -2.17 15.58 -6.71
CA ALA A 28 -2.79 16.72 -7.36
C ALA A 28 -3.91 16.30 -8.31
N ALA A 29 -3.71 15.22 -9.07
CA ALA A 29 -4.75 14.64 -9.94
C ALA A 29 -5.95 14.10 -9.14
N PHE A 30 -5.73 13.64 -7.91
CA PHE A 30 -6.76 13.09 -7.04
C PHE A 30 -7.44 14.13 -6.14
N LYS A 31 -6.94 15.37 -6.10
CA LYS A 31 -7.34 16.42 -5.15
C LYS A 31 -8.85 16.69 -5.12
N ASN A 32 -9.49 16.67 -6.28
CA ASN A 32 -10.92 16.97 -6.43
C ASN A 32 -11.74 15.73 -6.78
N ALA A 33 -11.22 14.53 -6.50
CA ALA A 33 -11.97 13.30 -6.67
C ALA A 33 -13.21 13.32 -5.76
N ASP A 34 -14.35 12.89 -6.29
CA ASP A 34 -15.53 12.68 -5.47
C ASP A 34 -15.39 11.42 -4.61
N GLN A 35 -16.32 11.24 -3.66
CA GLN A 35 -16.29 10.12 -2.73
C GLN A 35 -16.33 8.77 -3.47
N ALA A 36 -17.11 8.66 -4.56
CA ALA A 36 -17.22 7.44 -5.34
C ALA A 36 -15.87 7.05 -5.97
N ARG A 37 -15.15 8.02 -6.52
CA ARG A 37 -13.82 7.82 -7.10
C ARG A 37 -12.77 7.48 -6.03
N VAL A 38 -12.87 8.10 -4.85
CA VAL A 38 -12.04 7.74 -3.68
C VAL A 38 -12.27 6.29 -3.28
N ASP A 39 -13.53 5.89 -3.14
CA ASP A 39 -13.91 4.55 -2.72
C ASP A 39 -13.48 3.49 -3.74
N GLU A 40 -13.61 3.77 -5.03
CA GLU A 40 -13.14 2.89 -6.11
C GLU A 40 -11.63 2.62 -6.00
N VAL A 41 -10.82 3.68 -5.88
CA VAL A 41 -9.36 3.55 -5.81
C VAL A 41 -8.92 2.85 -4.53
N VAL A 42 -9.52 3.20 -3.39
CA VAL A 42 -9.21 2.56 -2.10
C VAL A 42 -9.60 1.08 -2.15
N THR A 43 -10.75 0.74 -2.74
CA THR A 43 -11.21 -0.65 -2.90
C THR A 43 -10.26 -1.45 -3.79
N ALA A 44 -9.83 -0.88 -4.93
CA ALA A 44 -8.87 -1.53 -5.82
C ALA A 44 -7.52 -1.76 -5.11
N LEU A 45 -7.03 -0.77 -4.36
CA LEU A 45 -5.79 -0.88 -3.58
C LEU A 45 -5.91 -1.96 -2.50
N ALA A 46 -6.99 -1.93 -1.73
CA ALA A 46 -7.33 -2.94 -0.73
C ALA A 46 -7.29 -4.37 -1.31
N TRP A 47 -7.98 -4.59 -2.44
CA TRP A 47 -8.00 -5.89 -3.09
C TRP A 47 -6.63 -6.33 -3.58
N SER A 48 -5.82 -5.42 -4.12
CA SER A 48 -4.46 -5.74 -4.58
C SER A 48 -3.58 -6.35 -3.49
N VAL A 49 -3.84 -6.02 -2.22
CA VAL A 49 -3.12 -6.60 -1.07
C VAL A 49 -3.79 -7.88 -0.57
N TYR A 50 -5.12 -7.93 -0.60
CA TYR A 50 -5.90 -9.04 -0.06
C TYR A 50 -6.00 -10.27 -0.99
N CYS A 51 -5.93 -10.07 -2.31
CA CYS A 51 -6.08 -11.14 -3.30
C CYS A 51 -5.10 -12.30 -3.01
N PRO A 52 -5.55 -13.58 -3.03
CA PRO A 52 -4.73 -14.72 -2.60
C PRO A 52 -3.36 -14.83 -3.27
N ASP A 53 -3.30 -14.51 -4.56
CA ASP A 53 -2.06 -14.62 -5.34
C ASP A 53 -1.05 -13.54 -4.92
N ASN A 54 -1.52 -12.30 -4.76
CA ASN A 54 -0.68 -11.19 -4.30
C ASN A 54 -0.26 -11.37 -2.85
N ALA A 55 -1.17 -11.82 -1.97
CA ALA A 55 -0.86 -12.11 -0.59
C ALA A 55 0.23 -13.19 -0.46
N ARG A 56 0.20 -14.21 -1.32
CA ARG A 56 1.26 -15.23 -1.39
C ARG A 56 2.57 -14.64 -1.90
N ALA A 57 2.56 -13.92 -3.02
CA ALA A 57 3.78 -13.33 -3.59
C ALA A 57 4.48 -12.35 -2.62
N LEU A 58 3.70 -11.55 -1.88
CA LEU A 58 4.20 -10.65 -0.84
C LEU A 58 4.79 -11.42 0.35
N ALA A 59 4.12 -12.50 0.78
CA ALA A 59 4.61 -13.33 1.87
C ALA A 59 5.91 -14.06 1.52
N GLU A 60 6.01 -14.62 0.32
CA GLU A 60 7.22 -15.25 -0.20
C GLU A 60 8.38 -14.27 -0.30
N THR A 61 8.13 -13.08 -0.86
CA THR A 61 9.12 -11.99 -0.93
C THR A 61 9.60 -11.58 0.45
N ALA A 62 8.69 -11.38 1.40
CA ALA A 62 9.06 -10.98 2.76
C ALA A 62 9.88 -12.06 3.50
N VAL A 63 9.56 -13.35 3.34
CA VAL A 63 10.36 -14.43 3.95
C VAL A 63 11.73 -14.52 3.28
N ARG A 64 11.79 -14.43 1.94
CA ARG A 64 13.06 -14.47 1.19
C ARG A 64 14.00 -13.34 1.60
N ASP A 65 13.49 -12.11 1.69
CA ASP A 65 14.33 -10.92 1.88
C ASP A 65 14.76 -10.76 3.36
N THR A 66 13.95 -11.23 4.31
CA THR A 66 14.21 -11.03 5.75
C THR A 66 14.67 -12.28 6.49
N GLY A 67 14.37 -13.48 5.98
CA GLY A 67 14.55 -14.75 6.70
C GLY A 67 13.60 -14.94 7.90
N LEU A 68 12.64 -14.03 8.13
CA LEU A 68 11.80 -14.03 9.33
C LEU A 68 10.39 -14.59 9.08
N GLY A 69 10.02 -15.58 9.90
CA GLY A 69 8.69 -16.21 9.90
C GLY A 69 8.49 -17.19 8.74
N ASN A 70 7.23 -17.58 8.49
CA ASN A 70 6.86 -18.46 7.37
C ASN A 70 5.78 -17.82 6.49
N VAL A 71 5.61 -18.36 5.28
CA VAL A 71 4.67 -17.84 4.27
C VAL A 71 3.22 -17.96 4.72
N ALA A 72 2.84 -19.08 5.34
CA ALA A 72 1.46 -19.34 5.77
C ALA A 72 0.98 -18.31 6.80
N ASP A 73 1.81 -18.00 7.79
CA ASP A 73 1.50 -17.02 8.84
C ASP A 73 1.44 -15.60 8.30
N LYS A 74 2.30 -15.25 7.34
CA LYS A 74 2.24 -13.94 6.67
C LYS A 74 0.98 -13.81 5.80
N ILE A 75 0.57 -14.86 5.10
CA ILE A 75 -0.72 -14.88 4.36
C ILE A 75 -1.89 -14.74 5.34
N LYS A 76 -1.90 -15.52 6.42
CA LYS A 76 -2.94 -15.45 7.45
C LYS A 76 -3.04 -14.04 8.03
N ARG A 77 -1.91 -13.43 8.37
CA ARG A 77 -1.84 -12.06 8.90
C ARG A 77 -2.41 -11.03 7.91
N THR A 78 -2.13 -11.15 6.62
CA THR A 78 -2.74 -10.27 5.61
C THR A 78 -4.25 -10.44 5.53
N LYS A 79 -4.77 -11.66 5.67
CA LYS A 79 -6.21 -11.95 5.65
C LYS A 79 -6.96 -11.49 6.90
N GLU A 80 -6.31 -11.58 8.06
CA GLU A 80 -6.87 -11.17 9.35
C GLU A 80 -6.77 -9.65 9.57
N LYS A 81 -6.00 -8.93 8.75
CA LYS A 81 -5.87 -7.48 8.84
C LYS A 81 -7.20 -6.84 8.43
N PRO A 82 -7.88 -6.09 9.32
CA PRO A 82 -9.05 -5.35 8.92
C PRO A 82 -8.63 -4.28 7.91
N LEU A 83 -9.18 -4.36 6.71
CA LEU A 83 -9.13 -3.28 5.72
C LEU A 83 -10.16 -2.21 6.11
N ALA A 84 -9.93 -0.98 5.65
CA ALA A 84 -10.80 0.15 5.94
C ALA A 84 -12.28 -0.21 5.62
N PRO A 85 -13.22 0.14 6.50
CA PRO A 85 -14.63 -0.16 6.27
C PRO A 85 -15.14 0.61 5.06
N ALA A 86 -15.66 -0.10 4.05
CA ALA A 86 -16.50 0.50 3.02
C ALA A 86 -17.74 1.10 3.71
N ARG A 87 -18.08 2.35 3.42
CA ARG A 87 -19.26 3.00 3.98
C ARG A 87 -20.54 2.37 3.40
N PRO A 88 -21.65 2.35 4.16
CA PRO A 88 -22.89 1.72 3.72
C PRO A 88 -23.60 2.43 2.55
N ASP A 89 -23.29 3.71 2.29
CA ASP A 89 -23.82 4.52 1.19
C ASP A 89 -22.96 4.50 -0.07
N ALA A 90 -21.69 4.07 0.06
CA ALA A 90 -20.86 3.70 -1.08
C ALA A 90 -21.40 2.38 -1.62
N GLY A 91 -22.22 2.46 -2.67
CA GLY A 91 -23.01 1.34 -3.20
C GLY A 91 -22.26 0.02 -3.12
N ALA A 92 -22.91 -1.00 -2.56
CA ALA A 92 -22.39 -2.34 -2.31
C ALA A 92 -22.09 -3.15 -3.60
N HIS A 93 -21.45 -2.53 -4.58
CA HIS A 93 -21.08 -3.17 -5.82
C HIS A 93 -19.66 -3.72 -5.70
N ARG A 94 -19.64 -4.94 -5.14
CA ARG A 94 -18.77 -6.02 -5.61
C ARG A 94 -17.28 -5.72 -5.43
N TRP A 95 -16.74 -6.17 -4.28
CA TRP A 95 -15.34 -6.62 -4.22
C TRP A 95 -15.01 -7.32 -5.54
N PRO A 96 -13.90 -6.97 -6.21
CA PRO A 96 -13.65 -7.37 -7.59
C PRO A 96 -13.47 -8.89 -7.67
N ALA A 97 -14.59 -9.59 -7.78
CA ALA A 97 -14.66 -10.99 -8.15
C ALA A 97 -14.41 -11.03 -9.66
N ARG A 98 -13.14 -11.31 -10.01
CA ARG A 98 -12.61 -11.58 -11.35
C ARG A 98 -12.54 -10.37 -12.28
N ARG A 99 -11.33 -9.85 -12.47
CA ARG A 99 -10.80 -9.54 -13.81
C ARG A 99 -9.59 -10.42 -14.03
#